data_AF-A0A0F9FTF6-F1
#
_entry.id   AF-A0A0F9FTF6-F1
#
_cell.length_a   1.000
_cell.length_b   1.000
_cell.length_c   1.000
_cell.angle_alpha   90.00
_cell.angle_beta   90.00
_cell.angle_gamma   90.00
#
_symmetry.space_group_name_H-M   'P 1'
#
loop_
_entity.id
_entity.type
_entity.pdbx_description
1 polymer ?
#
loop_
_entity_poly.entity_id
_entity_poly.type
_entity_poly.pdbx_seq_one_letter_code
_entity_poly.pdbx_strand_id
1 'polypeptide(L)'
;MNEEAKQEVIVENPGGTEKSGEPEGPTPEQVQAAVDKKATDTGWQPEKEFKGDPKAWRPAEEWNKRGDELIPFIKIALKDKTAENETLKGEVATLKKKNESTEDTLQRIIKTQDAFGENQYASNIADLEVQELEAFDEGDKERFREIREEKAKIIKPEVLIPKEPDLETKATPEETEADFQRWVKDNQWFNDDPALKRAAIGAANELESNGVKINTYDFFEQAGAQVKKDFAERFTNPNQDKSNVDESSLRGGESVSDNGSKGYSDLPQAAKAVCNKMIANPRMNMTKEKYAAEYYKGDEGCTKWEIIRKSRK
;
A
#
# COMPACT_ATOMS: atom_id res chain seq x y z
N MET A 1 -25.34 -12.32 -90.74
CA MET A 1 -23.99 -12.58 -91.27
C MET A 1 -23.40 -13.69 -90.43
N ASN A 2 -23.32 -14.86 -91.09
CA ASN A 2 -22.58 -16.11 -90.84
C ASN A 2 -22.20 -16.47 -89.39
N GLU A 3 -22.62 -17.60 -88.81
CA GLU A 3 -22.56 -19.01 -89.28
C GLU A 3 -21.13 -19.55 -89.42
N GLU A 4 -20.94 -20.78 -88.93
CA GLU A 4 -19.74 -21.65 -88.95
C GLU A 4 -18.77 -21.50 -87.76
N ALA A 5 -18.27 -22.56 -87.08
CA ALA A 5 -18.35 -24.00 -87.31
C ALA A 5 -18.13 -24.78 -86.00
N LYS A 6 -18.68 -26.00 -86.03
CA LYS A 6 -18.58 -27.10 -85.08
C LYS A 6 -17.14 -27.61 -84.94
N GLN A 7 -16.81 -28.14 -83.77
CA GLN A 7 -16.09 -29.42 -83.70
C GLN A 7 -16.46 -30.18 -82.42
N GLU A 8 -17.37 -31.14 -82.60
CA GLU A 8 -17.52 -32.31 -81.75
C GLU A 8 -16.27 -33.19 -81.91
N VAL A 9 -15.74 -33.68 -80.78
CA VAL A 9 -14.95 -34.92 -80.73
C VAL A 9 -15.63 -35.81 -79.71
N ILE A 10 -16.25 -36.88 -80.20
CA ILE A 10 -16.73 -38.03 -79.44
C ILE A 10 -15.73 -39.16 -79.69
N VAL A 11 -15.13 -39.75 -78.65
CA VAL A 11 -14.78 -41.18 -78.62
C VAL A 11 -14.88 -41.71 -77.17
N GLU A 12 -15.99 -42.40 -76.93
CA GLU A 12 -16.17 -43.72 -76.27
C GLU A 12 -15.47 -44.09 -74.93
N ASN A 13 -16.35 -44.42 -73.96
CA ASN A 13 -16.23 -45.21 -72.71
C ASN A 13 -15.60 -46.62 -72.94
N PRO A 14 -15.13 -47.45 -71.94
CA PRO A 14 -15.79 -47.66 -70.63
C PRO A 14 -14.91 -48.09 -69.42
N GLY A 15 -15.44 -47.86 -68.20
CA GLY A 15 -15.34 -48.81 -67.08
C GLY A 15 -14.11 -48.72 -66.17
N GLY A 16 -14.35 -48.56 -64.86
CA GLY A 16 -13.35 -48.89 -63.85
C GLY A 16 -13.43 -48.08 -62.56
N THR A 17 -14.32 -48.52 -61.65
CA THR A 17 -14.24 -48.31 -60.19
C THR A 17 -14.20 -46.88 -59.65
N GLU A 18 -15.38 -46.39 -59.27
CA GLU A 18 -15.54 -45.47 -58.16
C GLU A 18 -14.83 -46.04 -56.91
N LYS A 19 -13.76 -45.37 -56.47
CA LYS A 19 -13.35 -45.37 -55.06
C LYS A 19 -13.86 -44.06 -54.46
N SER A 20 -15.01 -44.17 -53.79
CA SER A 20 -15.48 -43.20 -52.80
C SER A 20 -14.34 -42.89 -51.82
N GLY A 21 -13.82 -41.66 -51.88
CA GLY A 21 -12.96 -41.09 -50.86
C GLY A 21 -13.82 -40.27 -49.91
N GLU A 22 -14.18 -40.87 -48.79
CA GLU A 22 -14.80 -40.25 -47.62
C GLU A 22 -13.90 -39.10 -47.12
N PRO A 23 -14.41 -37.93 -46.69
CA PRO A 23 -13.56 -36.87 -46.18
C PRO A 23 -12.91 -37.35 -44.87
N GLU A 24 -11.62 -37.69 -44.94
CA GLU A 24 -10.81 -38.02 -43.78
C GLU A 24 -10.87 -36.84 -42.80
N GLY A 25 -11.43 -37.08 -41.60
CA GLY A 25 -11.47 -36.11 -40.52
C GLY A 25 -10.05 -35.68 -40.09
N PRO A 26 -9.92 -34.57 -39.34
CA PRO A 26 -8.62 -34.06 -38.93
C PRO A 26 -7.82 -35.14 -38.21
N THR A 27 -6.55 -35.28 -38.61
CA THR A 27 -5.66 -36.25 -37.99
C THR A 27 -5.42 -35.89 -36.52
N PRO A 28 -5.15 -36.87 -35.63
CA PRO A 28 -4.90 -36.62 -34.20
C PRO A 28 -3.82 -35.56 -33.93
N GLU A 29 -2.83 -35.43 -34.82
CA GLU A 29 -1.75 -34.44 -34.74
C GLU A 29 -2.25 -33.00 -35.00
N GLN A 30 -3.20 -32.82 -35.93
CA GLN A 30 -3.82 -31.52 -36.19
C GLN A 30 -4.71 -31.07 -35.02
N VAL A 31 -5.37 -32.02 -34.35
CA VAL A 31 -6.17 -31.75 -33.15
C VAL A 31 -5.28 -31.29 -31.99
N GLN A 32 -4.15 -31.96 -31.74
CA GLN A 32 -3.22 -31.56 -30.69
C GLN A 32 -2.58 -30.19 -30.96
N ALA A 33 -2.18 -29.91 -32.20
CA ALA A 33 -1.63 -28.61 -32.57
C ALA A 33 -2.61 -27.45 -32.32
N ALA A 34 -3.92 -27.69 -32.51
CA ALA A 34 -4.95 -26.70 -32.21
C ALA A 34 -5.13 -26.47 -30.70
N VAL A 35 -5.06 -27.54 -29.89
CA VAL A 35 -5.13 -27.47 -28.42
C VAL A 35 -3.92 -26.73 -27.84
N ASP A 36 -2.72 -27.03 -28.32
CA ASP A 36 -1.48 -26.39 -27.89
C ASP A 36 -1.50 -24.90 -28.23
N LYS A 37 -1.99 -24.54 -29.42
CA LYS A 37 -2.12 -23.13 -29.83
C LYS A 37 -3.06 -22.33 -28.90
N LYS A 38 -4.23 -22.89 -28.56
CA LYS A 38 -5.17 -22.25 -27.61
C LYS A 38 -4.51 -22.07 -26.22
N ALA A 39 -3.72 -23.04 -25.79
CA ALA A 39 -3.02 -22.96 -24.52
C ALA A 39 -1.94 -21.88 -24.57
N THR A 40 -1.12 -21.80 -25.63
CA THR A 40 -0.08 -20.78 -25.77
C THR A 40 -0.66 -19.37 -25.81
N ASP A 41 -1.82 -19.18 -26.47
CA ASP A 41 -2.50 -17.87 -26.53
C ASP A 41 -2.96 -17.37 -25.15
N THR A 42 -3.16 -18.28 -24.19
CA THR A 42 -3.55 -17.98 -22.80
C THR A 42 -2.38 -18.02 -21.82
N GLY A 43 -1.15 -18.13 -22.32
CA GLY A 43 0.08 -18.05 -21.52
C GLY A 43 0.69 -19.39 -21.09
N TRP A 44 0.23 -20.52 -21.65
CA TRP A 44 0.87 -21.82 -21.46
C TRP A 44 2.18 -21.92 -22.25
N GLN A 45 3.13 -22.72 -21.77
CA GLN A 45 4.39 -23.00 -22.45
C GLN A 45 4.60 -24.51 -22.58
N PRO A 46 5.15 -25.00 -23.72
CA PRO A 46 5.54 -26.39 -23.86
C PRO A 46 6.56 -26.83 -22.79
N GLU A 47 6.59 -28.12 -22.45
CA GLU A 47 7.43 -28.67 -21.38
C GLU A 47 8.91 -28.29 -21.53
N LYS A 48 9.40 -28.29 -22.78
CA LYS A 48 10.79 -27.94 -23.11
C LYS A 48 11.13 -26.46 -22.89
N GLU A 49 10.14 -25.58 -22.91
CA GLU A 49 10.29 -24.14 -22.77
C GLU A 49 9.89 -23.63 -21.37
N PHE A 50 9.27 -24.50 -20.57
CA PHE A 50 8.81 -24.17 -19.23
C PHE A 50 9.99 -24.00 -18.26
N LYS A 51 10.14 -22.80 -17.71
CA LYS A 51 11.24 -22.42 -16.81
C LYS A 51 10.96 -22.63 -15.32
N GLY A 52 9.80 -23.18 -14.97
CA GLY A 52 9.37 -23.41 -13.58
C GLY A 52 9.72 -24.79 -13.05
N ASP A 53 9.14 -25.15 -11.90
CA ASP A 53 9.25 -26.52 -11.35
C ASP A 53 8.60 -27.52 -12.31
N PRO A 54 9.35 -28.50 -12.87
CA PRO A 54 8.80 -29.48 -13.82
C PRO A 54 7.56 -30.22 -13.31
N LYS A 55 7.38 -30.35 -11.98
CA LYS A 55 6.20 -30.98 -11.39
C LYS A 55 4.94 -30.12 -11.44
N ALA A 56 5.09 -28.81 -11.63
CA ALA A 56 3.99 -27.86 -11.75
C ALA A 56 3.55 -27.67 -13.21
N TRP A 57 4.33 -28.17 -14.18
CA TRP A 57 3.95 -28.16 -15.58
C TRP A 57 2.76 -29.08 -15.85
N ARG A 58 1.89 -28.68 -16.78
CA ARG A 58 0.66 -29.41 -17.11
C ARG A 58 0.49 -29.51 -18.63
N PRO A 59 -0.16 -30.55 -19.16
CA PRO A 59 -0.50 -30.63 -20.58
C PRO A 59 -1.43 -29.49 -21.02
N ALA A 60 -1.35 -29.09 -22.29
CA ALA A 60 -2.15 -28.01 -22.87
C ALA A 60 -3.67 -28.23 -22.72
N GLU A 61 -4.13 -29.48 -22.82
CA GLU A 61 -5.55 -29.81 -22.65
C GLU A 61 -6.05 -29.51 -21.23
N GLU A 62 -5.26 -29.85 -20.21
CA GLU A 62 -5.60 -29.60 -18.81
C GLU A 62 -5.54 -28.10 -18.48
N TRP A 63 -4.56 -27.38 -19.04
CA TRP A 63 -4.47 -25.92 -18.94
C TRP A 63 -5.72 -25.23 -19.51
N ASN A 64 -6.12 -25.62 -20.73
CA ASN A 64 -7.28 -25.06 -21.40
C ASN A 64 -8.58 -25.35 -20.64
N LYS A 65 -8.78 -26.59 -20.15
CA LYS A 65 -9.96 -26.95 -19.33
C LYS A 65 -10.03 -26.09 -18.07
N ARG A 66 -8.91 -25.95 -17.35
CA ARG A 66 -8.83 -25.12 -16.15
C ARG A 66 -9.06 -23.64 -16.47
N GLY A 67 -8.54 -23.15 -17.59
CA GLY A 67 -8.80 -21.81 -18.08
C GLY A 67 -10.29 -21.59 -18.35
N ASP A 68 -10.94 -22.51 -19.06
CA ASP A 68 -12.37 -22.45 -19.37
C ASP A 68 -13.24 -22.50 -18.09
N GLU A 69 -12.82 -23.24 -17.06
CA GLU A 69 -13.48 -23.28 -15.74
C GLU A 69 -13.28 -22.01 -14.91
N LEU A 70 -12.08 -21.40 -14.95
CA LEU A 70 -11.74 -20.23 -14.13
C LEU A 70 -12.17 -18.90 -14.75
N ILE A 71 -12.17 -18.79 -16.08
CA ILE A 71 -12.51 -17.57 -16.81
C ILE A 71 -13.87 -16.98 -16.38
N PRO A 72 -14.95 -17.76 -16.20
CA PRO A 72 -16.22 -17.23 -15.69
C PRO A 72 -16.09 -16.55 -14.34
N PHE A 73 -15.39 -17.17 -13.38
CA PHE A 73 -15.18 -16.59 -12.05
C PHE A 73 -14.32 -15.32 -12.11
N ILE A 74 -13.26 -15.32 -12.92
CA ILE A 74 -12.42 -14.14 -13.13
C ILE A 74 -13.22 -13.01 -13.76
N LYS A 75 -14.07 -13.30 -14.75
CA LYS A 75 -14.95 -12.30 -15.38
C LYS A 75 -15.97 -11.73 -14.39
N ILE A 76 -16.54 -12.56 -13.51
CA ILE A 76 -17.45 -12.08 -12.46
C ILE A 76 -16.68 -11.19 -11.48
N ALA A 77 -15.55 -11.64 -10.95
CA ALA A 77 -14.73 -10.86 -10.04
C ALA A 77 -14.25 -9.55 -10.67
N LEU A 78 -13.89 -9.55 -11.95
CA LEU A 78 -13.50 -8.34 -12.69
C LEU A 78 -14.69 -7.39 -12.81
N LYS A 79 -15.88 -7.88 -13.15
CA LYS A 79 -17.11 -7.07 -13.20
C LYS A 79 -17.41 -6.44 -11.83
N ASP A 80 -17.35 -7.22 -10.76
CA ASP A 80 -17.58 -6.74 -9.40
C ASP A 80 -16.57 -5.66 -9.02
N LYS A 81 -15.28 -5.88 -9.33
CA LYS A 81 -14.22 -4.89 -9.09
C LYS A 81 -14.36 -3.64 -9.94
N THR A 82 -14.84 -3.75 -11.18
CA THR A 82 -15.13 -2.56 -12.01
C THR A 82 -16.30 -1.78 -11.44
N ALA A 83 -17.35 -2.46 -10.98
CA ALA A 83 -18.50 -1.80 -10.35
C ALA A 83 -18.10 -1.10 -9.05
N GLU A 84 -17.30 -1.75 -8.19
CA GLU A 84 -16.75 -1.14 -6.97
C GLU A 84 -15.88 0.08 -7.28
N ASN A 85 -15.05 0.02 -8.33
CA ASN A 85 -14.26 1.18 -8.75
C ASN A 85 -15.13 2.33 -9.25
N GLU A 86 -16.23 2.05 -9.94
CA GLU A 86 -17.18 3.08 -10.38
C GLU A 86 -17.92 3.70 -9.19
N THR A 87 -18.35 2.90 -8.20
CA THR A 87 -18.98 3.42 -6.98
C THR A 87 -18.00 4.28 -6.18
N LEU A 88 -16.77 3.82 -5.97
CA LEU A 88 -15.73 4.58 -5.27
C LEU A 88 -15.39 5.90 -5.98
N LYS A 89 -15.31 5.89 -7.32
CA LYS A 89 -15.12 7.13 -8.10
C LYS A 89 -16.29 8.09 -7.91
N GLY A 90 -17.52 7.58 -7.88
CA GLY A 90 -18.72 8.35 -7.57
C GLY A 90 -18.66 8.98 -6.19
N GLU A 91 -18.32 8.20 -5.16
CA GLU A 91 -18.16 8.69 -3.79
C GLU A 91 -17.09 9.78 -3.69
N VAL A 92 -15.92 9.56 -4.28
CA VAL A 92 -14.85 10.56 -4.33
C VAL A 92 -15.33 11.86 -5.00
N ALA A 93 -16.06 11.77 -6.11
CA ALA A 93 -16.61 12.95 -6.76
C ALA A 93 -17.63 13.68 -5.85
N THR A 94 -18.47 12.95 -5.12
CA THR A 94 -19.41 13.56 -4.17
C THR A 94 -18.71 14.20 -2.97
N LEU A 95 -17.65 13.58 -2.45
CA LEU A 95 -16.86 14.11 -1.35
C LEU A 95 -16.13 15.39 -1.77
N LYS A 96 -15.52 15.41 -2.95
CA LYS A 96 -14.90 16.62 -3.52
C LYS A 96 -15.90 17.76 -3.62
N LYS A 97 -17.08 17.51 -4.19
CA LYS A 97 -18.14 18.52 -4.30
C LYS A 97 -18.63 19.04 -2.94
N LYS A 98 -18.76 18.15 -1.95
CA LYS A 98 -19.11 18.56 -0.57
C LYS A 98 -18.00 19.42 0.04
N ASN A 99 -16.74 19.06 -0.17
CA ASN A 99 -15.60 19.82 0.34
C ASN A 99 -15.53 21.22 -0.27
N GLU A 100 -15.66 21.34 -1.60
CA GLU A 100 -15.75 22.62 -2.31
C GLU A 100 -16.92 23.47 -1.77
N SER A 101 -18.09 22.85 -1.59
CA SER A 101 -19.26 23.52 -0.99
C SER A 101 -19.00 24.00 0.45
N THR A 102 -18.25 23.24 1.24
CA THR A 102 -17.88 23.62 2.60
C THR A 102 -16.89 24.77 2.59
N GLU A 103 -15.87 24.73 1.73
CA GLU A 103 -14.90 25.80 1.55
C GLU A 103 -15.58 27.11 1.13
N ASP A 104 -16.49 27.06 0.16
CA ASP A 104 -17.29 28.22 -0.27
C ASP A 104 -18.14 28.80 0.89
N THR A 105 -18.75 27.91 1.68
CA THR A 105 -19.56 28.33 2.83
C THR A 105 -18.71 28.99 3.90
N LEU A 106 -17.54 28.43 4.20
CA LEU A 106 -16.59 29.02 5.15
C LEU A 106 -16.10 30.39 4.68
N GLN A 107 -15.74 30.53 3.39
CA GLN A 107 -15.34 31.83 2.85
C GLN A 107 -16.46 32.87 2.94
N ARG A 108 -17.73 32.47 2.72
CA ARG A 108 -18.87 33.36 2.92
C ARG A 108 -19.01 33.77 4.37
N ILE A 109 -18.91 32.82 5.30
CA ILE A 109 -19.00 33.09 6.74
C ILE A 109 -17.91 34.08 7.15
N ILE A 110 -16.65 33.84 6.78
CA ILE A 110 -15.52 34.72 7.08
C ILE A 110 -15.79 36.14 6.55
N LYS A 111 -16.14 36.28 5.27
CA LYS A 111 -16.48 37.60 4.68
C LYS A 111 -17.63 38.30 5.39
N THR A 112 -18.67 37.55 5.76
CA THR A 112 -19.81 38.13 6.49
C THR A 112 -19.44 38.53 7.91
N GLN A 113 -18.58 37.76 8.57
CA GLN A 113 -18.09 38.05 9.92
C GLN A 113 -17.18 39.28 9.94
N ASP A 114 -16.27 39.39 8.96
CA ASP A 114 -15.40 40.57 8.81
C ASP A 114 -16.24 41.83 8.58
N ALA A 115 -17.16 41.80 7.60
CA ALA A 115 -18.03 42.94 7.30
C ALA A 115 -18.94 43.30 8.49
N PHE A 116 -19.45 42.30 9.21
CA PHE A 116 -20.26 42.54 10.40
C PHE A 116 -19.44 43.15 11.53
N GLY A 117 -18.22 42.66 11.76
CA GLY A 117 -17.30 43.21 12.76
C GLY A 117 -16.92 44.66 12.44
N GLU A 118 -16.56 44.94 11.18
CA GLU A 118 -16.23 46.30 10.74
C GLU A 118 -17.42 47.26 10.89
N ASN A 119 -18.61 46.84 10.47
CA ASN A 119 -19.81 47.67 10.59
C ASN A 119 -20.20 47.92 12.06
N GLN A 120 -20.11 46.91 12.93
CA GLN A 120 -20.36 47.11 14.36
C GLN A 120 -19.33 48.05 14.99
N TYR A 121 -18.04 47.85 14.70
CA TYR A 121 -16.99 48.73 15.19
C TYR A 121 -17.23 50.18 14.73
N ALA A 122 -17.51 50.39 13.44
CA ALA A 122 -17.77 51.72 12.90
C ALA A 122 -19.02 52.36 13.52
N SER A 123 -20.11 51.62 13.69
CA SER A 123 -21.33 52.11 14.35
C SER A 123 -21.07 52.50 15.80
N ASN A 124 -20.42 51.62 16.58
CA ASN A 124 -20.14 51.88 17.99
C ASN A 124 -19.23 53.10 18.18
N ILE A 125 -18.20 53.26 17.33
CA ILE A 125 -17.33 54.44 17.36
C ILE A 125 -18.11 55.71 16.98
N ALA A 126 -18.95 55.65 15.95
CA ALA A 126 -19.78 56.79 15.53
C ALA A 126 -20.77 57.21 16.64
N ASP A 127 -21.42 56.24 17.29
CA ASP A 127 -22.35 56.53 18.40
C ASP A 127 -21.63 57.18 19.59
N LEU A 128 -20.40 56.74 19.90
CA LEU A 128 -19.58 57.36 20.94
C LEU A 128 -19.02 58.73 20.51
N GLU A 129 -18.79 58.98 19.21
CA GLU A 129 -18.46 60.32 18.68
C GLU A 129 -19.61 61.31 18.88
N VAL A 130 -20.85 60.88 18.64
CA VAL A 130 -22.03 61.70 18.90
C VAL A 130 -22.14 62.03 20.39
N GLN A 131 -22.00 61.03 21.26
CA GLN A 131 -22.05 61.25 22.71
C GLN A 131 -20.89 62.14 23.23
N GLU A 132 -19.70 62.03 22.64
CA GLU A 132 -18.55 62.89 22.98
C GLU A 132 -18.85 64.36 22.64
N LEU A 133 -19.48 64.61 21.49
CA LEU A 133 -19.91 65.96 21.08
C LEU A 133 -21.01 66.51 21.98
N GLU A 134 -22.02 65.70 22.32
CA GLU A 134 -23.09 66.11 23.24
C GLU A 134 -22.54 66.46 24.63
N ALA A 135 -21.66 65.63 25.20
CA ALA A 135 -21.03 65.91 26.49
C ALA A 135 -20.13 67.16 26.45
N PHE A 136 -19.48 67.42 25.31
CA PHE A 136 -18.70 68.64 25.11
C PHE A 136 -19.58 69.90 25.07
N ASP A 137 -20.69 69.85 24.34
CA ASP A 137 -21.65 70.97 24.23
C ASP A 137 -22.37 71.24 25.56
N GLU A 138 -22.68 70.20 26.34
CA GLU A 138 -23.25 70.30 27.69
C GLU A 138 -22.23 70.78 28.74
N GLY A 139 -20.93 70.79 28.41
CA GLY A 139 -19.85 71.16 29.32
C GLY A 139 -19.54 70.12 30.40
N ASP A 140 -20.01 68.88 30.24
CA ASP A 140 -19.81 67.77 31.16
C ASP A 140 -18.44 67.10 30.93
N LYS A 141 -17.45 67.58 31.70
CA LYS A 141 -16.05 67.13 31.60
C LYS A 141 -15.82 65.72 32.11
N GLU A 142 -16.66 65.21 33.01
CA GLU A 142 -16.53 63.84 33.53
C GLU A 142 -17.01 62.85 32.49
N ARG A 143 -18.23 63.06 31.96
CA ARG A 143 -18.80 62.24 30.90
C ARG A 143 -17.95 62.22 29.63
N PHE A 144 -17.38 63.37 29.26
CA PHE A 144 -16.44 63.46 28.13
C PHE A 144 -15.19 62.59 28.31
N ARG A 145 -14.64 62.53 29.54
CA ARG A 145 -13.47 61.70 29.83
C ARG A 145 -13.81 60.22 29.78
N GLU A 146 -14.95 59.83 30.35
CA GLU A 146 -15.43 58.45 30.36
C GLU A 146 -15.63 57.91 28.95
N ILE A 147 -16.28 58.68 28.07
CA ILE A 147 -16.51 58.29 26.66
C ILE A 147 -15.18 58.12 25.91
N ARG A 148 -14.19 58.98 26.18
CA ARG A 148 -12.84 58.83 25.59
C ARG A 148 -12.13 57.58 26.05
N GLU A 149 -12.24 57.24 27.33
CA GLU A 149 -11.68 56.00 27.87
C GLU A 149 -12.41 54.77 27.30
N GLU A 150 -13.72 54.86 27.07
CA GLU A 150 -14.50 53.80 26.45
C GLU A 150 -14.10 53.59 24.99
N LYS A 151 -13.98 54.66 24.19
CA LYS A 151 -13.43 54.59 22.83
C LYS A 151 -12.05 53.96 22.77
N ALA A 152 -11.17 54.29 23.71
CA ALA A 152 -9.81 53.72 23.76
C ALA A 152 -9.80 52.22 24.06
N LYS A 153 -10.85 51.67 24.69
CA LYS A 153 -11.01 50.24 24.97
C LYS A 153 -11.60 49.46 23.79
N ILE A 154 -12.23 50.13 22.82
CA ILE A 154 -12.79 49.46 21.65
C ILE A 154 -11.65 49.09 20.69
N ILE A 155 -11.45 47.79 20.53
CA ILE A 155 -10.44 47.23 19.64
C ILE A 155 -11.06 47.05 18.26
N LYS A 156 -10.38 47.56 17.22
CA LYS A 156 -10.77 47.30 15.83
C LYS A 156 -10.64 45.80 15.56
N PRO A 157 -11.69 45.13 15.06
CA PRO A 157 -11.60 43.71 14.73
C PRO A 157 -10.49 43.48 13.71
N GLU A 158 -9.65 42.49 13.97
CA GLU A 158 -8.63 42.03 13.05
C GLU A 158 -9.31 41.28 11.90
N VAL A 159 -8.98 41.64 10.65
CA VAL A 159 -9.53 40.98 9.47
C VAL A 159 -9.02 39.54 9.48
N LEU A 160 -9.95 38.58 9.54
CA LEU A 160 -9.62 37.16 9.44
C LEU A 160 -9.37 36.84 7.96
N ILE A 161 -8.28 37.36 7.40
CA ILE A 161 -7.80 36.89 6.11
C ILE A 161 -7.55 35.40 6.32
N PRO A 162 -8.16 34.51 5.51
CA PRO A 162 -7.75 33.11 5.49
C PRO A 162 -6.29 33.12 5.06
N LYS A 163 -5.37 33.10 6.04
CA LYS A 163 -4.00 32.69 5.82
C LYS A 163 -4.19 31.30 5.22
N GLU A 164 -3.82 31.13 3.94
CA GLU A 164 -3.66 29.80 3.36
C GLU A 164 -3.02 28.94 4.45
N PRO A 165 -3.52 27.71 4.70
CA PRO A 165 -3.04 26.90 5.80
C PRO A 165 -1.53 26.90 5.73
N ASP A 166 -0.93 27.70 6.61
CA ASP A 166 0.49 27.74 6.76
C ASP A 166 0.74 26.33 7.26
N LEU A 167 1.48 25.56 6.48
CA LEU A 167 2.09 24.32 6.93
C LEU A 167 3.16 24.73 7.97
N GLU A 168 2.72 25.39 9.04
CA GLU A 168 3.46 26.02 10.11
C GLU A 168 3.90 24.90 11.07
N THR A 169 4.71 24.01 10.51
CA THR A 169 5.83 23.38 11.18
C THR A 169 7.03 23.39 10.25
N LYS A 170 7.22 24.48 9.49
CA LYS A 170 8.53 24.82 8.95
C LYS A 170 9.40 25.36 10.08
N ALA A 171 10.24 24.48 10.63
CA ALA A 171 11.53 24.94 11.11
C ALA A 171 12.24 25.66 9.95
N THR A 172 13.03 26.66 10.28
CA THR A 172 13.79 27.51 9.36
C THR A 172 14.49 26.65 8.30
N PRO A 173 14.41 26.96 6.99
CA PRO A 173 15.03 26.16 5.94
C PRO A 173 16.53 25.88 6.15
N GLU A 174 17.22 26.73 6.92
CA GLU A 174 18.62 26.57 7.29
C GLU A 174 18.89 25.43 8.28
N GLU A 175 17.99 25.18 9.24
CA GLU A 175 18.18 24.15 10.27
C GLU A 175 17.89 22.75 9.68
N THR A 176 16.84 22.64 8.86
CA THR A 176 16.49 21.38 8.19
C THR A 176 17.58 20.92 7.22
N GLU A 177 18.18 21.86 6.48
CA GLU A 177 19.28 21.54 5.56
C GLU A 177 20.51 21.06 6.33
N ALA A 178 20.85 21.69 7.46
CA ALA A 178 21.98 21.28 8.29
C ALA A 178 21.80 19.85 8.86
N ASP A 179 20.61 19.52 9.35
CA ASP A 179 20.29 18.19 9.88
C ASP A 179 20.26 17.12 8.78
N PHE A 180 19.73 17.45 7.61
CA PHE A 180 19.73 16.56 6.46
C PHE A 180 21.17 16.27 5.98
N GLN A 181 22.02 17.29 5.83
CA GLN A 181 23.41 17.12 5.43
C GLN A 181 24.20 16.29 6.44
N ARG A 182 23.94 16.47 7.73
CA ARG A 182 24.51 15.64 8.79
C ARG A 182 24.10 14.17 8.63
N TRP A 183 22.81 13.91 8.45
CA TRP A 183 22.32 12.55 8.26
C TRP A 183 22.85 11.89 6.99
N VAL A 184 22.92 12.62 5.87
CA VAL A 184 23.48 12.14 4.60
C VAL A 184 24.96 11.78 4.76
N LYS A 185 25.72 12.56 5.52
CA LYS A 185 27.13 12.26 5.83
C LYS A 185 27.28 10.93 6.58
N ASP A 186 26.39 10.66 7.52
CA ASP A 186 26.38 9.42 8.31
C ASP A 186 25.77 8.23 7.52
N ASN A 187 25.06 8.50 6.43
CA ASN A 187 24.36 7.53 5.60
C ASN A 187 24.69 7.70 4.10
N GLN A 188 25.98 7.54 3.75
CA GLN A 188 26.48 7.71 2.37
C GLN A 188 25.73 6.85 1.34
N TRP A 189 25.24 5.68 1.77
CA TRP A 189 24.39 4.77 0.98
C TRP A 189 23.15 5.46 0.37
N PHE A 190 22.68 6.57 0.96
CA PHE A 190 21.58 7.36 0.43
C PHE A 190 21.89 8.00 -0.92
N ASN A 191 23.15 8.39 -1.16
CA ASN A 191 23.59 8.93 -2.46
C ASN A 191 24.16 7.86 -3.38
N ASP A 192 24.77 6.81 -2.82
CA ASP A 192 25.46 5.78 -3.59
C ASP A 192 24.51 4.75 -4.24
N ASP A 193 23.38 4.44 -3.61
CA ASP A 193 22.41 3.45 -4.12
C ASP A 193 21.03 4.09 -4.39
N PRO A 194 20.64 4.25 -5.68
CA PRO A 194 19.33 4.77 -6.04
C PRO A 194 18.13 3.95 -5.54
N ALA A 195 18.31 2.65 -5.29
CA ALA A 195 17.25 1.80 -4.74
C ALA A 195 17.04 2.05 -3.25
N LEU A 196 18.13 2.14 -2.47
CA LEU A 196 18.06 2.49 -1.04
C LEU A 196 17.60 3.94 -0.84
N LYS A 197 17.99 4.85 -1.73
CA LYS A 197 17.47 6.23 -1.75
C LYS A 197 15.95 6.27 -1.90
N ARG A 198 15.40 5.52 -2.86
CA ARG A 198 13.94 5.45 -3.05
C ARG A 198 13.24 4.84 -1.84
N ALA A 199 13.83 3.82 -1.22
CA ALA A 199 13.31 3.24 0.01
C ALA A 199 13.30 4.25 1.17
N ALA A 200 14.36 5.04 1.32
CA ALA A 200 14.45 6.09 2.35
C ALA A 200 13.39 7.18 2.16
N ILE A 201 13.16 7.62 0.92
CA ILE A 201 12.10 8.58 0.60
C ILE A 201 10.72 7.98 0.90
N GLY A 202 10.51 6.70 0.57
CA GLY A 202 9.27 6.00 0.89
C GLY A 202 9.00 5.90 2.40
N ALA A 203 10.02 5.54 3.19
CA ALA A 203 9.93 5.49 4.65
C ALA A 203 9.69 6.88 5.26
N ALA A 204 10.33 7.92 4.72
CA ALA A 204 10.11 9.30 5.14
C ALA A 204 8.65 9.75 4.94
N ASN A 205 8.06 9.45 3.78
CA ASN A 205 6.66 9.77 3.49
C ASN A 205 5.67 9.00 4.39
N GLU A 206 6.02 7.77 4.78
CA GLU A 206 5.22 6.97 5.72
C GLU A 206 5.27 7.56 7.14
N LEU A 207 6.46 7.98 7.59
CA LEU A 207 6.64 8.66 8.87
C LEU A 207 5.92 10.01 8.93
N GLU A 208 5.93 10.76 7.82
CA GLU A 208 5.15 11.99 7.66
C GLU A 208 3.65 11.73 7.80
N SER A 209 3.15 10.69 7.12
CA SER A 209 1.74 10.29 7.19
C SER A 209 1.31 9.87 8.61
N ASN A 210 2.26 9.38 9.41
CA ASN A 210 2.07 9.01 10.81
C ASN A 210 2.22 10.19 11.79
N GLY A 211 2.45 11.41 11.29
CA GLY A 211 2.54 12.62 12.09
C GLY A 211 3.90 12.85 12.76
N VAL A 212 4.96 12.19 12.28
CA VAL A 212 6.34 12.43 12.75
C VAL A 212 6.85 13.74 12.15
N LYS A 213 7.53 14.55 12.97
CA LYS A 213 8.04 15.88 12.56
C LYS A 213 9.15 15.76 11.51
N ILE A 214 8.86 16.20 10.29
CA ILE A 214 9.70 16.10 9.08
C ILE A 214 11.09 16.78 9.23
N ASN A 215 11.21 17.77 10.10
CA ASN A 215 12.36 18.68 10.17
C ASN A 215 13.27 18.44 11.38
N THR A 216 13.40 17.19 11.83
CA THR A 216 14.28 16.83 12.94
C THR A 216 15.29 15.78 12.51
N TYR A 217 16.52 15.85 13.00
CA TYR A 217 17.51 14.78 12.81
C TYR A 217 16.94 13.39 13.14
N ASP A 218 16.14 13.28 14.21
CA ASP A 218 15.47 12.04 14.65
C ASP A 218 14.53 11.46 13.58
N PHE A 219 13.89 12.30 12.76
CA PHE A 219 13.05 11.85 11.65
C PHE A 219 13.87 11.17 10.56
N PHE A 220 15.01 11.75 10.19
CA PHE A 220 15.90 11.14 9.20
C PHE A 220 16.54 9.86 9.75
N GLU A 221 16.87 9.81 11.05
CA GLU A 221 17.36 8.58 11.68
C GLU A 221 16.32 7.46 11.63
N GLN A 222 15.06 7.76 11.93
CA GLN A 222 13.96 6.78 11.85
C GLN A 222 13.75 6.27 10.42
N ALA A 223 13.75 7.16 9.43
CA ALA A 223 13.66 6.77 8.03
C ALA A 223 14.85 5.87 7.62
N GLY A 224 16.07 6.22 8.04
CA GLY A 224 17.27 5.43 7.79
C GLY A 224 17.26 4.07 8.49
N ALA A 225 16.74 4.00 9.72
CA ALA A 225 16.61 2.77 10.48
C ALA A 225 15.60 1.81 9.82
N GLN A 226 14.51 2.33 9.28
CA GLN A 226 13.53 1.55 8.54
C GLN A 226 14.15 0.95 7.27
N VAL A 227 14.92 1.73 6.50
CA VAL A 227 15.65 1.21 5.34
C VAL A 227 16.67 0.14 5.72
N LYS A 228 17.44 0.35 6.81
CA LYS A 228 18.41 -0.65 7.28
C LYS A 228 17.75 -1.95 7.71
N LYS A 229 16.55 -1.89 8.27
CA LYS A 229 15.76 -3.05 8.64
C LYS A 229 15.23 -3.80 7.42
N ASP A 230 14.68 -3.06 6.45
CA ASP A 230 14.05 -3.65 5.26
C ASP A 230 15.08 -4.18 4.25
N PHE A 231 16.28 -3.60 4.24
CA PHE A 231 17.39 -3.98 3.38
C PHE A 231 18.59 -4.49 4.18
N ALA A 232 18.35 -5.23 5.28
CA ALA A 232 19.40 -5.74 6.15
C ALA A 232 20.51 -6.48 5.37
N GLU A 233 20.13 -7.28 4.37
CA GLU A 233 21.05 -8.02 3.49
C GLU A 233 22.05 -7.14 2.71
N ARG A 234 21.75 -5.85 2.53
CA ARG A 234 22.63 -4.87 1.86
C ARG A 234 23.58 -4.17 2.83
N PHE A 235 23.31 -4.24 4.13
CA PHE A 235 24.09 -3.62 5.19
C PHE A 235 24.94 -4.61 5.99
N THR A 236 24.73 -5.93 5.84
CA THR A 236 25.60 -6.96 6.41
C THR A 236 26.77 -7.29 5.47
N ASN A 237 27.98 -7.29 6.02
CA ASN A 237 29.17 -7.73 5.30
C ASN A 237 29.19 -9.27 5.23
N PRO A 238 29.12 -9.91 4.03
CA PRO A 238 29.10 -11.37 3.89
C PRO A 238 30.40 -12.08 4.34
N ASN A 239 31.44 -11.32 4.71
CA ASN A 239 32.67 -11.86 5.29
C ASN A 239 32.70 -11.83 6.83
N GLN A 240 31.74 -11.18 7.53
CA GLN A 240 31.69 -11.23 9.00
C GLN A 240 31.18 -12.58 9.53
N ASP A 241 30.29 -13.26 8.82
CA ASP A 241 29.81 -14.59 9.21
C ASP A 241 30.86 -15.70 9.02
N LYS A 242 32.02 -15.39 8.44
CA LYS A 242 33.11 -16.34 8.19
C LYS A 242 34.27 -16.22 9.19
N SER A 243 34.29 -15.16 10.02
CA SER A 243 35.35 -14.93 11.00
C SER A 243 34.83 -15.10 12.43
N ASN A 244 34.57 -16.34 12.82
CA ASN A 244 34.54 -16.77 14.23
C ASN A 244 34.69 -18.30 14.36
N VAL A 245 35.57 -18.87 13.53
CA VAL A 245 36.08 -20.24 13.74
C VAL A 245 37.59 -20.16 13.81
N ASP A 246 38.11 -19.64 14.91
CA ASP A 246 39.09 -20.39 15.70
C ASP A 246 39.33 -19.73 17.06
N GLU A 247 39.73 -20.56 18.03
CA GLU A 247 40.37 -20.15 19.28
C GLU A 247 39.47 -19.66 20.43
N SER A 248 38.59 -20.54 20.92
CA SER A 248 38.38 -20.76 22.38
C SER A 248 37.32 -21.83 22.64
N SER A 249 37.70 -23.10 22.60
CA SER A 249 36.96 -24.12 23.38
C SER A 249 37.83 -25.34 23.68
N LEU A 250 38.89 -25.10 24.46
CA LEU A 250 39.50 -26.13 25.30
C LEU A 250 39.15 -25.80 26.75
N ARG A 251 37.91 -26.09 27.14
CA ARG A 251 37.58 -26.36 28.54
C ARG A 251 36.35 -27.25 28.60
N GLY A 252 36.58 -28.45 29.11
CA GLY A 252 35.56 -29.48 29.28
C GLY A 252 34.38 -28.98 30.09
N GLY A 253 33.23 -29.51 29.71
CA GLY A 253 31.94 -29.29 30.36
C GLY A 253 30.97 -30.30 29.77
N GLU A 254 31.12 -31.56 30.18
CA GLU A 254 30.08 -32.58 30.05
C GLU A 254 28.83 -32.06 30.80
N SER A 255 27.77 -31.73 30.08
CA SER A 255 26.43 -31.65 30.67
C SER A 255 25.40 -32.19 29.69
N VAL A 256 25.11 -33.48 29.88
CA VAL A 256 23.76 -34.05 30.01
C VAL A 256 22.69 -33.37 29.17
N SER A 257 22.28 -34.10 28.12
CA SER A 257 20.96 -34.01 27.51
C SER A 257 19.89 -33.99 28.61
N ASP A 258 19.32 -32.82 28.86
CA ASP A 258 18.09 -32.68 29.63
C ASP A 258 16.94 -32.33 28.69
N ASN A 259 15.85 -33.06 28.88
CA ASN A 259 14.68 -33.08 28.01
C ASN A 259 13.83 -31.85 28.32
N GLY A 260 14.30 -30.67 27.89
CA GLY A 260 13.66 -29.38 28.14
C GLY A 260 12.40 -29.21 27.28
N SER A 261 11.23 -29.31 27.90
CA SER A 261 9.94 -28.97 27.28
C SER A 261 9.96 -27.58 26.65
N LYS A 262 9.73 -27.50 25.33
CA LYS A 262 9.72 -26.23 24.56
C LYS A 262 8.79 -25.21 25.21
N GLY A 263 9.35 -24.04 25.55
CA GLY A 263 8.66 -23.00 26.31
C GLY A 263 8.22 -21.82 25.45
N TYR A 264 7.65 -20.78 26.08
CA TYR A 264 7.21 -19.57 25.38
C TYR A 264 8.31 -18.91 24.53
N SER A 265 9.55 -19.00 25.00
CA SER A 265 10.74 -18.46 24.34
C SER A 265 11.06 -19.14 23.01
N ASP A 266 10.64 -20.39 22.83
CA ASP A 266 10.90 -21.18 21.62
C ASP A 266 9.84 -20.97 20.53
N LEU A 267 8.76 -20.21 20.82
CA LEU A 267 7.70 -19.99 19.84
C LEU A 267 8.18 -19.12 18.66
N PRO A 268 7.74 -19.44 17.42
CA PRO A 268 7.92 -18.57 16.27
C PRO A 268 7.30 -17.18 16.52
N GLN A 269 7.91 -16.14 15.94
CA GLN A 269 7.51 -14.74 16.16
C GLN A 269 6.02 -14.48 15.84
N ALA A 270 5.50 -15.14 14.80
CA ALA A 270 4.08 -15.09 14.45
C ALA A 270 3.17 -15.65 15.57
N ALA A 271 3.57 -16.77 16.19
CA ALA A 271 2.80 -17.39 17.27
C ALA A 271 2.91 -16.61 18.59
N LYS A 272 4.06 -15.96 18.86
CA LYS A 272 4.23 -15.02 19.98
C LYS A 272 3.29 -13.81 19.87
N ALA A 273 3.12 -13.26 18.67
CA ALA A 273 2.22 -12.14 18.44
C ALA A 273 0.75 -12.50 18.71
N VAL A 274 0.33 -13.72 18.33
CA VAL A 274 -1.02 -14.23 18.62
C VAL A 274 -1.21 -14.47 20.12
N CYS A 275 -0.22 -15.05 20.80
CA CYS A 275 -0.24 -15.24 22.25
C CYS A 275 -0.42 -13.90 23.00
N ASN A 276 0.34 -12.86 22.61
CA ASN A 276 0.26 -11.54 23.23
C ASN A 276 -1.12 -10.88 23.05
N LYS A 277 -1.76 -11.07 21.88
CA LYS A 277 -3.14 -10.61 21.63
C LYS A 277 -4.17 -11.37 22.48
N MET A 278 -3.96 -12.67 22.71
CA MET A 278 -4.88 -13.48 23.52
C MET A 278 -4.78 -13.16 25.02
N ILE A 279 -3.58 -12.89 25.54
CA ILE A 279 -3.35 -12.51 26.94
C ILE A 279 -3.91 -11.12 27.24
N ALA A 280 -3.88 -10.21 26.25
CA ALA A 280 -4.47 -8.88 26.39
C ALA A 280 -6.00 -8.90 26.56
N ASN A 281 -6.67 -10.02 26.27
CA ASN A 281 -8.11 -10.18 26.49
C ASN A 281 -8.39 -10.93 27.81
N PRO A 282 -8.78 -10.22 28.90
CA PRO A 282 -8.93 -10.81 30.23
C PRO A 282 -10.07 -11.85 30.33
N ARG A 283 -10.93 -11.99 29.32
CA ARG A 283 -11.98 -13.03 29.25
C ARG A 283 -11.46 -14.41 28.85
N MET A 284 -10.26 -14.51 28.26
CA MET A 284 -9.77 -15.78 27.71
C MET A 284 -8.92 -16.61 28.70
N ASN A 285 -8.59 -16.08 29.89
CA ASN A 285 -7.84 -16.77 30.96
C ASN A 285 -6.63 -17.59 30.46
N MET A 286 -5.94 -17.07 29.44
CA MET A 286 -4.85 -17.74 28.74
C MET A 286 -3.53 -17.14 29.22
N THR A 287 -2.58 -17.99 29.63
CA THR A 287 -1.23 -17.58 30.04
C THR A 287 -0.20 -17.96 28.98
N LYS A 288 0.96 -17.28 28.98
CA LYS A 288 2.06 -17.56 28.04
C LYS A 288 2.47 -19.03 28.04
N GLU A 289 2.51 -19.63 29.22
CA GLU A 289 2.87 -21.04 29.44
C GLU A 289 1.80 -22.00 28.91
N LYS A 290 0.51 -21.72 29.16
CA LYS A 290 -0.60 -22.55 28.65
C LYS A 290 -0.66 -22.55 27.13
N TYR A 291 -0.49 -21.37 26.52
CA TYR A 291 -0.48 -21.24 25.07
C TYR A 291 0.73 -21.97 24.43
N ALA A 292 1.93 -21.85 25.03
CA ALA A 292 3.11 -22.56 24.55
C ALA A 292 2.94 -24.08 24.64
N ALA A 293 2.37 -24.57 25.74
CA ALA A 293 2.08 -25.99 25.93
C ALA A 293 1.06 -26.51 24.89
N GLU A 294 -0.02 -25.78 24.62
CA GLU A 294 -1.01 -26.16 23.60
C GLU A 294 -0.45 -26.11 22.17
N TYR A 295 0.37 -25.12 21.87
CA TYR A 295 1.02 -24.97 20.56
C TYR A 295 1.89 -26.18 20.23
N TYR A 296 2.73 -26.62 21.17
CA TYR A 296 3.60 -27.78 20.94
C TYR A 296 2.90 -29.13 21.11
N LYS A 297 1.81 -29.20 21.89
CA LYS A 297 0.96 -30.39 21.97
C LYS A 297 0.24 -30.72 20.66
N GLY A 298 -0.01 -29.71 19.81
CA GLY A 298 -0.54 -29.89 18.45
C GLY A 298 0.48 -30.45 17.44
N ASP A 299 1.78 -30.20 17.66
CA ASP A 299 2.87 -30.64 16.76
C ASP A 299 3.26 -32.12 16.98
N GLU A 300 3.01 -32.69 18.16
CA GLU A 300 3.27 -34.12 18.43
C GLU A 300 2.36 -35.06 17.60
N GLY A 301 1.24 -34.56 17.07
CA GLY A 301 0.38 -35.31 16.14
C GLY A 301 0.94 -35.38 14.71
N CYS A 302 1.81 -34.45 14.32
CA CYS A 302 2.31 -34.33 12.94
C CYS A 302 3.68 -35.01 12.73
N THR A 303 4.45 -35.21 13.81
CA THR A 303 5.83 -35.73 13.72
C THR A 303 5.93 -37.26 13.68
N LYS A 304 4.85 -38.00 14.00
CA LYS A 304 4.86 -39.48 13.93
C LYS A 304 4.97 -40.03 12.49
N TRP A 305 4.55 -39.26 11.49
CA TRP A 305 4.64 -39.65 10.07
C TRP A 305 6.01 -39.35 9.44
N GLU A 306 6.78 -38.40 9.98
CA GLU A 306 8.12 -38.07 9.45
C GLU A 306 9.22 -38.97 10.00
N ILE A 307 9.06 -39.54 11.21
CA ILE A 307 10.01 -40.50 11.77
C ILE A 307 9.95 -41.85 11.00
N ILE A 308 8.76 -42.30 10.60
CA ILE A 308 8.59 -43.55 9.80
C ILE A 308 9.19 -43.41 8.39
N ARG A 309 9.25 -42.19 7.84
CA ARG A 309 9.82 -41.93 6.50
C ARG A 309 11.35 -41.95 6.46
N LYS A 310 12.03 -41.71 7.59
CA LYS A 310 13.51 -41.73 7.66
C LYS A 310 14.10 -43.09 8.02
N SER A 311 13.32 -44.02 8.57
CA SER A 311 13.77 -45.38 8.93
C SER A 311 13.66 -46.43 7.80
N ARG A 312 13.51 -45.99 6.54
CA ARG A 312 13.45 -46.87 5.35
C ARG A 312 14.51 -46.56 4.29
N LYS A 313 15.67 -46.05 4.74
CA LYS A 313 16.93 -46.11 3.99
C LYS A 313 17.97 -46.79 4.85
#